data_AF-A0A1Y2GFG9-F1
#
_entry.id   AF-A0A1Y2GFG9-F1
#
_cell.length_a   1.000
_cell.length_b   1.000
_cell.length_c   1.000
_cell.angle_alpha   90.00
_cell.angle_beta   90.00
_cell.angle_gamma   90.00
#
_symmetry.space_group_name_H-M   'P 1'
#
loop_
_entity.id
_entity.type
_entity.pdbx_description
1 polymer ?
#
loop_
_entity_poly.entity_id
_entity_poly.type
_entity_poly.pdbx_seq_one_letter_code
_entity_poly.pdbx_strand_id
1 'polypeptide(L)'
;MSNYPKAFAVGLGIIGLGYALLLTTVPTEDQLYEASNRKLSPELKKQYEQVKADQVRRQAFSDVLKRAAADPEPMWIKKDTTPKGR
;
A
#
# COMPACT_ATOMS: atom_id res chain seq x y z
N MET A 1 -56.34 -1.19 -10.11
CA MET A 1 -55.30 -0.17 -10.32
C MET A 1 -53.94 -0.77 -10.00
N SER A 2 -52.97 -0.60 -10.89
CA SER A 2 -51.61 -1.17 -10.76
C SER A 2 -50.85 -0.52 -9.60
N ASN A 3 -50.37 -1.32 -8.64
CA ASN A 3 -49.67 -0.85 -7.43
C ASN A 3 -48.13 -0.77 -7.60
N TYR A 4 -47.62 -1.21 -8.75
CA TYR A 4 -46.20 -1.21 -9.10
C TYR A 4 -45.52 0.17 -9.02
N PRO A 5 -46.12 1.30 -9.48
CA PRO A 5 -45.44 2.60 -9.39
C PRO A 5 -45.25 3.07 -7.94
N LYS A 6 -46.19 2.74 -7.04
CA LYS A 6 -46.07 3.07 -5.61
C LYS A 6 -44.97 2.26 -4.94
N ALA A 7 -44.86 0.98 -5.27
CA ALA A 7 -43.80 0.11 -4.75
C ALA A 7 -42.41 0.60 -5.20
N PHE A 8 -42.26 1.03 -6.46
CA PHE A 8 -41.01 1.60 -6.97
C PHE A 8 -40.64 2.91 -6.29
N ALA A 9 -41.60 3.81 -6.09
CA ALA A 9 -41.36 5.07 -5.39
C ALA A 9 -40.88 4.86 -3.95
N VAL A 10 -41.51 3.94 -3.22
CA VAL A 10 -41.12 3.58 -1.85
C VAL A 10 -39.74 2.91 -1.83
N GLY A 11 -39.47 1.98 -2.75
CA GLY A 11 -38.18 1.31 -2.86
C GLY A 11 -37.02 2.27 -3.13
N LEU A 12 -37.19 3.19 -4.09
CA LEU A 12 -36.18 4.22 -4.36
C LEU A 12 -36.02 5.19 -3.19
N GLY A 13 -37.10 5.51 -2.47
CA GLY A 13 -37.03 6.32 -1.25
C GLY A 13 -36.19 5.69 -0.15
N ILE A 14 -36.35 4.37 0.09
CA ILE A 14 -35.56 3.63 1.10
C ILE A 14 -34.08 3.59 0.70
N ILE A 15 -33.78 3.31 -0.57
CA ILE A 15 -32.39 3.27 -1.06
C ILE A 15 -31.74 4.65 -0.94
N GLY A 16 -32.44 5.72 -1.33
CA GLY A 16 -31.95 7.09 -1.21
C GLY A 16 -31.71 7.50 0.24
N LEU A 17 -32.61 7.14 1.16
CA LEU A 17 -32.46 7.41 2.59
C LEU A 17 -31.28 6.64 3.19
N GLY A 18 -31.10 5.37 2.81
CA GLY A 18 -29.94 4.57 3.24
C GLY A 18 -28.61 5.14 2.76
N TYR A 19 -28.56 5.62 1.51
CA TYR A 19 -27.36 6.27 0.97
C TYR A 19 -27.07 7.61 1.62
N ALA A 20 -28.11 8.41 1.91
CA ALA A 20 -27.95 9.66 2.67
C ALA A 20 -27.42 9.39 4.09
N LEU A 21 -27.96 8.37 4.78
CA LEU A 21 -27.44 7.95 6.08
C LEU A 21 -25.97 7.53 5.98
N LEU A 22 -25.60 6.76 4.95
CA LEU A 22 -24.21 6.37 4.72
C LEU A 22 -23.30 7.59 4.53
N LEU A 23 -23.70 8.58 3.72
CA LEU A 23 -22.96 9.83 3.54
C LEU A 23 -22.81 10.65 4.83
N THR A 24 -23.83 10.63 5.69
CA THR A 24 -23.79 11.37 6.96
C THR A 24 -22.98 10.67 8.05
N THR A 25 -22.87 9.34 7.99
CA THR A 25 -22.25 8.54 9.07
C THR A 25 -20.86 8.04 8.72
N VAL A 26 -20.57 7.84 7.44
CA VAL A 26 -19.26 7.42 6.94
C VAL A 26 -18.62 8.64 6.27
N PRO A 27 -17.54 9.20 6.83
CA PRO A 27 -16.80 10.25 6.12
C PRO A 27 -16.26 9.65 4.81
N THR A 28 -16.51 10.33 3.69
CA THR A 28 -15.93 9.99 2.38
C THR A 28 -14.42 9.79 2.49
N GLU A 29 -13.85 8.90 1.67
CA GLU A 29 -12.43 8.54 1.75
C GLU A 29 -11.51 9.77 1.82
N ASP A 30 -11.79 10.83 1.06
CA ASP A 30 -11.03 12.08 1.09
C ASP A 30 -11.08 12.80 2.46
N GLN A 31 -12.24 12.78 3.14
CA GLN A 31 -12.40 13.33 4.49
C GLN A 31 -11.79 12.43 5.55
N LEU A 32 -11.79 11.10 5.34
CA LEU A 32 -11.03 10.17 6.16
C LEU A 32 -9.53 10.38 5.99
N TYR A 33 -9.03 10.59 4.77
CA TYR A 33 -7.63 10.90 4.50
C TYR A 33 -7.22 12.26 5.03
N GLU A 34 -8.07 13.29 4.97
CA GLU A 34 -7.80 14.59 5.58
C GLU A 34 -7.87 14.57 7.12
N ALA A 35 -8.90 13.95 7.71
CA ALA A 35 -9.05 13.84 9.16
C ALA A 35 -8.02 12.89 9.77
N SER A 36 -7.69 11.80 9.08
CA SER A 36 -6.60 10.89 9.47
C SER A 36 -5.24 11.53 9.19
N ASN A 37 -4.98 12.24 8.10
CA ASN A 37 -3.70 12.97 7.97
C ASN A 37 -3.54 14.01 9.08
N ARG A 38 -4.60 14.71 9.50
CA ARG A 38 -4.47 15.73 10.54
C ARG A 38 -4.09 15.18 11.93
N LYS A 39 -4.44 13.92 12.23
CA LYS A 39 -4.16 13.28 13.55
C LYS A 39 -3.17 12.10 13.50
N LEU A 40 -3.03 11.47 12.34
CA LEU A 40 -2.24 10.25 12.09
C LEU A 40 -1.02 10.51 11.17
N SER A 41 -0.93 11.66 10.46
CA SER A 41 0.11 11.88 9.43
C SER A 41 1.55 11.89 9.92
N PRO A 42 1.95 12.54 11.04
CA PRO A 42 3.38 12.59 11.36
C PRO A 42 3.92 11.21 11.76
N GLU A 43 3.17 10.44 12.54
CA GLU A 43 3.60 9.11 13.01
C GLU A 43 3.58 8.08 11.88
N LEU A 44 2.49 8.02 11.10
CA LEU A 44 2.35 7.03 10.03
C LEU A 44 3.28 7.32 8.85
N LYS A 45 3.51 8.61 8.54
CA LYS A 45 4.52 9.00 7.54
C LYS A 45 5.92 8.62 8.00
N LYS A 46 6.23 8.75 9.29
CA LYS A 46 7.53 8.33 9.86
C LYS A 46 7.71 6.81 9.79
N GLN A 47 6.67 6.03 10.09
CA GLN A 47 6.71 4.57 9.93
C GLN A 47 6.82 4.16 8.46
N TYR A 48 6.09 4.83 7.56
CA TYR A 48 6.18 4.58 6.13
C TYR A 48 7.59 4.87 5.60
N GLU A 49 8.21 5.98 5.99
CA GLU A 49 9.60 6.30 5.61
C GLU A 49 10.60 5.28 6.18
N GLN A 50 10.41 4.80 7.41
CA GLN A 50 11.24 3.73 7.98
C GLN A 50 11.12 2.42 7.18
N VAL A 51 9.89 2.00 6.87
CA VAL A 51 9.63 0.78 6.09
C VAL A 51 10.17 0.93 4.66
N LYS A 52 10.03 2.10 4.05
CA LYS A 52 10.56 2.39 2.72
C LYS A 52 12.08 2.32 2.70
N ALA A 53 12.77 2.88 3.70
CA ALA A 53 14.22 2.77 3.82
C ALA A 53 14.68 1.30 3.95
N ASP A 54 13.94 0.48 4.71
CA ASP A 54 14.22 -0.96 4.84
C ASP A 54 13.97 -1.73 3.54
N GLN A 55 12.93 -1.37 2.79
CA GLN A 55 12.64 -1.97 1.48
C GLN A 55 13.74 -1.64 0.46
N VAL A 56 14.22 -0.40 0.41
CA VAL A 56 15.33 0.00 -0.48
C VAL A 56 16.60 -0.81 -0.17
N ARG A 57 16.92 -1.01 1.12
CA ARG A 57 18.06 -1.86 1.52
C ARG A 57 17.86 -3.31 1.06
N ARG A 58 16.69 -3.88 1.27
CA ARG A 58 16.38 -5.27 0.84
C ARG A 58 16.46 -5.43 -0.68
N GLN A 59 16.02 -4.45 -1.45
CA GLN A 59 16.13 -4.47 -2.91
C GLN A 59 17.61 -4.49 -3.35
N ALA A 60 18.44 -3.62 -2.78
CA ALA A 60 19.87 -3.59 -3.07
C ALA A 60 20.56 -4.92 -2.74
N PHE A 61 20.24 -5.54 -1.61
CA PHE A 61 20.74 -6.89 -1.28
C PHE A 61 20.22 -7.97 -2.24
N SER A 62 18.96 -7.88 -2.65
CA SER A 62 18.37 -8.85 -3.59
C SER A 62 19.04 -8.82 -4.96
N ASP A 63 19.46 -7.65 -5.43
CA ASP A 63 20.14 -7.51 -6.71
C ASP A 63 21.57 -8.06 -6.67
N VAL A 64 22.27 -7.91 -5.54
CA VAL A 64 23.57 -8.56 -5.30
C VAL A 64 23.42 -10.08 -5.29
N LEU A 65 22.40 -10.61 -4.61
CA LEU A 65 22.13 -12.05 -4.58
C LEU A 65 21.75 -12.60 -5.94
N LYS A 66 20.94 -11.89 -6.74
CA LYS A 66 20.62 -12.30 -8.12
C LYS A 66 21.85 -12.32 -9.02
N ARG A 67 22.72 -11.32 -8.91
CA ARG A 67 24.00 -11.30 -9.64
C ARG A 67 24.93 -12.43 -9.21
N ALA A 68 24.99 -12.72 -7.91
CA ALA A 68 25.77 -13.83 -7.36
C ALA A 68 25.21 -15.21 -7.77
N ALA A 69 23.88 -15.35 -7.85
CA ALA A 69 23.22 -16.58 -8.26
C ALA A 69 23.28 -16.84 -9.77
N ALA A 70 23.45 -15.78 -10.58
CA ALA A 70 23.68 -15.89 -12.01
C ALA A 70 25.14 -16.26 -12.36
N ASP A 71 26.06 -16.16 -11.40
CA ASP A 71 27.46 -16.54 -11.54
C ASP A 71 27.58 -18.07 -11.30
N PRO A 72 28.08 -18.87 -12.25
CA PRO A 72 28.10 -20.33 -12.15
C PRO A 72 29.06 -20.88 -11.09
N GLU A 73 29.98 -20.04 -10.59
CA GLU A 73 30.90 -20.39 -9.51
C GLU A 73 30.51 -19.69 -8.21
N PRO A 74 30.33 -20.43 -7.10
CA PRO A 74 29.95 -19.83 -5.83
C PRO A 74 31.02 -18.89 -5.30
N MET A 75 30.58 -17.74 -4.78
CA MET A 75 31.46 -16.60 -4.43
C MET A 75 32.53 -16.94 -3.39
N TRP A 76 32.31 -17.97 -2.56
CA TRP A 76 33.26 -18.43 -1.55
C TRP A 76 34.38 -19.36 -2.08
N ILE A 77 34.33 -19.75 -3.36
CA ILE A 77 35.37 -20.59 -4.02
C ILE A 77 36.31 -19.74 -4.88
N LYS A 78 35.94 -18.51 -5.24
CA LYS A 78 36.81 -17.61 -6.00
C LYS A 78 38.04 -17.26 -5.15
N LYS A 79 39.16 -17.94 -5.42
CA LYS A 79 40.47 -17.59 -4.84
C LYS A 79 40.75 -16.13 -5.16
N ASP A 80 40.98 -15.37 -4.11
CA ASP A 80 41.49 -14.01 -4.06
C ASP A 80 42.77 -13.89 -4.91
N THR A 81 42.60 -13.64 -6.21
CA THR A 81 43.68 -13.25 -7.11
C THR A 81 43.93 -11.76 -6.96
N THR A 82 44.26 -11.32 -5.74
CA THR A 82 44.87 -10.00 -5.55
C THR A 82 46.33 -10.16 -5.99
N PRO A 83 46.82 -9.47 -7.05
CA PRO A 83 48.22 -9.51 -7.37
C PRO A 83 48.95 -8.79 -6.24
N LYS A 84 49.69 -9.56 -5.43
CA LYS A 84 50.58 -9.02 -4.40
C LYS A 84 51.70 -8.28 -5.12
N GLY A 85 51.48 -7.00 -5.40
CA GLY A 85 52.49 -6.08 -5.93
C GLY A 85 53.69 -6.06 -4.99
N ARG A 86 54.87 -6.23 -5.60
CA ARG A 86 56.19 -6.09 -4.98
C ARG A 86 56.43 -4.68 -4.46
#